data_AF-A0A537J6Z0-F1
#
_entry.id   AF-A0A537J6Z0-F1
#
_cell.length_a   1.000
_cell.length_b   1.000
_cell.length_c   1.000
_cell.angle_alpha   90.00
_cell.angle_beta   90.00
_cell.angle_gamma   90.00
#
_symmetry.space_group_name_H-M   'P 1'
#
loop_
_entity.id
_entity.type
_entity.pdbx_description
1 polymer ?
#
loop_
_entity_poly.entity_id
_entity_poly.type
_entity_poly.pdbx_seq_one_letter_code
_entity_poly.pdbx_strand_id
1 'polypeptide(L)' 'TEHHMLRVNISNLRRKLESGPERPAVILTEPRVGYRLRVGEPDAEGD' A
#
# COMPACT_ATOMS: atom_id res chain seq x y z
N THR A 1 2.50 9.96 -17.74
CA THR A 1 2.50 11.11 -16.81
C THR A 1 1.75 10.79 -15.53
N GLU A 2 0.48 10.39 -15.57
CA GLU A 2 -0.29 10.08 -14.35
C GLU A 2 0.18 8.82 -13.61
N HIS A 3 0.49 7.73 -14.32
CA HIS A 3 0.97 6.51 -13.66
C HIS A 3 2.34 6.68 -12.98
N HIS A 4 3.19 7.56 -13.53
CA HIS A 4 4.45 7.93 -12.88
C HIS A 4 4.19 8.74 -11.61
N MET A 5 3.29 9.74 -11.67
CA MET A 5 2.88 10.52 -10.50
C MET A 5 2.26 9.64 -9.41
N LEU A 6 1.41 8.67 -9.78
CA LEU A 6 0.84 7.72 -8.83
C LEU A 6 1.95 6.94 -8.10
N ARG A 7 2.92 6.36 -8.83
CA ARG A 7 4.04 5.63 -8.24
C ARG A 7 4.87 6.49 -7.28
N VAL A 8 5.13 7.75 -7.65
CA VAL A 8 5.85 8.72 -6.81
C VAL A 8 5.05 9.01 -5.53
N ASN A 9 3.77 9.31 -5.66
CA ASN A 9 2.90 9.60 -4.52
C ASN A 9 2.78 8.41 -3.58
N ILE A 10 2.62 7.19 -4.10
CA ILE A 10 2.59 5.97 -3.29
C ILE A 10 3.93 5.76 -2.56
N SER A 11 5.06 6.00 -3.23
CA SER A 11 6.38 5.92 -2.58
C SER A 11 6.51 6.92 -1.43
N ASN A 12 6.00 8.14 -1.62
CA ASN A 12 5.99 9.17 -0.58
C ASN A 12 5.06 8.81 0.59
N LEU A 13 3.90 8.21 0.33
CA LEU A 13 2.98 7.76 1.38
C LEU A 13 3.58 6.61 2.18
N ARG A 14 4.18 5.61 1.54
CA ARG A 14 4.87 4.50 2.23
C ARG A 14 5.96 4.99 3.16
N ARG A 15 6.78 5.96 2.74
CA ARG A 15 7.81 6.56 3.63
C ARG A 15 7.25 7.25 4.87
N LYS A 16 6.00 7.73 4.81
CA LYS A 16 5.35 8.43 5.92
C LYS A 16 4.58 7.50 6.86
N LEU A 17 4.06 6.40 6.32
CA LEU A 17 3.12 5.51 7.03
C LEU A 17 3.74 4.18 7.45
N GLU A 18 4.75 3.71 6.73
CA GLU A 18 5.35 2.39 6.94
C GLU A 18 6.66 2.53 7.72
N SER A 19 6.93 1.61 8.65
CA SER A 19 8.23 1.55 9.34
C SER A 19 9.37 1.09 8.42
N GLY A 20 9.05 0.34 7.36
CA GLY A 20 9.98 -0.16 6.34
C GLY A 20 9.34 -0.12 4.95
N PRO A 21 9.54 0.94 4.14
CA PRO A 21 8.83 1.13 2.87
C PRO A 21 9.18 0.07 1.80
N GLU A 22 10.29 -0.64 1.94
CA GLU A 22 10.71 -1.78 1.13
C GLU A 22 9.92 -3.07 1.41
N ARG A 23 9.22 -3.14 2.55
CA ARG A 23 8.33 -4.23 2.95
C ARG A 23 6.97 -3.64 3.34
N PRO A 24 6.19 -3.14 2.37
CA PRO A 24 4.95 -2.44 2.65
C PRO A 24 3.92 -3.37 3.29
N ALA A 25 3.36 -2.96 4.42
CA ALA A 25 2.31 -3.67 5.15
C ALA A 25 0.94 -2.97 5.04
N VAL A 26 0.94 -1.64 4.84
CA VAL A 26 -0.25 -0.79 4.78
C VAL A 26 -0.70 -0.53 3.35
N ILE A 27 0.22 -0.17 2.44
CA ILE A 27 -0.11 0.08 1.03
C ILE A 27 0.50 -1.02 0.17
N LEU A 28 -0.29 -2.02 -0.19
CA LEU A 28 0.14 -3.19 -0.97
C LEU A 28 0.08 -2.91 -2.47
N THR A 29 1.02 -3.49 -3.22
CA THR A 29 0.96 -3.50 -4.68
C THR A 29 0.15 -4.71 -5.12
N GLU A 30 -0.93 -4.49 -5.87
CA GLU A 30 -1.75 -5.53 -6.49
C GLU A 30 -1.38 -5.65 -7.97
N PRO A 31 -0.70 -6.73 -8.40
CA PRO A 31 -0.22 -6.87 -9.76
C PRO A 31 -1.35 -6.71 -10.78
N ARG A 32 -1.11 -5.87 -11.80
CA ARG A 32 -2.07 -5.55 -12.88
C ARG A 32 -3.35 -4.81 -12.44
N VAL A 33 -3.48 -4.47 -11.16
CA VAL A 33 -4.64 -3.74 -10.62
C VAL A 33 -4.23 -2.35 -10.14
N GLY A 34 -3.24 -2.26 -9.25
CA GLY A 34 -2.83 -0.99 -8.66
C GLY A 34 -2.37 -1.15 -7.23
N TYR A 35 -2.94 -0.37 -6.32
CA TYR A 35 -2.55 -0.36 -4.91
C TYR A 35 -3.77 -0.61 -4.01
N ARG A 36 -3.57 -1.38 -2.95
CA ARG A 36 -4.58 -1.65 -1.92
C ARG A 36 -4.12 -1.08 -0.59
N LEU A 37 -5.00 -0.36 0.08
CA LEU A 37 -4.80 0.09 1.45
C LEU A 37 -5.34 -0.98 2.42
N ARG A 38 -4.55 -1.38 3.41
CA ARG A 38 -4.92 -2.27 4.51
C ARG A 38 -4.78 -1.51 5.82
N VAL A 39 -5.90 -1.21 6.48
CA VAL A 39 -5.95 -0.53 7.79
C VAL A 39 -7.02 -1.22 8.64
N GLY A 40 -6.71 -1.58 9.88
CA GLY A 40 -7.61 -2.36 10.76
C GLY A 40 -7.24 -3.85 10.81
N GLU A 41 -7.70 -4.53 11.85
CA GLU A 41 -7.49 -5.98 12.04
C GLU A 41 -7.86 -6.75 10.76
N PRO A 42 -7.11 -7.81 10.41
CA PRO A 42 -7.54 -8.70 9.34
C PRO A 42 -8.97 -9.13 9.67
N ASP A 43 -9.86 -9.08 8.68
CA ASP A 43 -11.24 -9.50 8.83
C ASP A 43 -11.27 -10.76 9.72
N ALA A 44 -11.87 -10.62 10.90
CA ALA A 44 -12.15 -11.73 11.78
C ALA A 44 -13.22 -12.58 11.08
N GLU A 45 -12.78 -13.42 10.15
CA GLU A 45 -13.53 -14.51 9.52
C GLU A 45 -12.54 -15.70 9.45
N GLY A 46 -12.70 -16.79 10.19
CA GLY A 46 -13.85 -17.22 10.97
C GLY A 46 -13.51 -18.20 12.09
N ASP A 47 -14.51 -18.34 12.94
CA ASP A 47 -14.91 -19.61 13.59
C ASP A 47 -15.08 -20.72 12.53
#